data_AF-A0A4Y2V2L9-F1
#
_entry.id   AF-A0A4Y2V2L9-F1
#
_cell.length_a   1.000
_cell.length_b   1.000
_cell.length_c   1.000
_cell.angle_alpha   90.00
_cell.angle_beta   90.00
_cell.angle_gamma   90.00
#
_symmetry.space_group_name_H-M   'P 1'
#
loop_
_entity.id
_entity.type
_entity.pdbx_description
1 polymer ?
#
loop_
_entity_poly.entity_id
_entity_poly.type
_entity_poly.pdbx_seq_one_letter_code
_entity_poly.pdbx_strand_id
1 'polypeptide(L)'
;MAVEGIETRVVTGDADIYIVRFGLEKAISHPIVAITGQDVDLVVLLIALAPSESNIYFMNPGKRKVEAKLFSTRKLQKELSFPQTILLLHAFSGCDLTGEKKQSTVVTRLAMCFRL
;
A
#
# COMPACT_ATOMS: atom_id res chain seq x y z
N MET A 1 -24.41 0.00 1.62
CA MET A 1 -24.42 0.28 3.07
C MET A 1 -23.01 0.74 3.45
N ALA A 2 -22.82 2.02 3.75
CA ALA A 2 -21.54 2.52 4.25
C ALA A 2 -21.38 2.10 5.72
N VAL A 3 -20.22 1.57 6.08
CA VAL A 3 -19.89 1.23 7.47
C VAL A 3 -19.34 2.49 8.13
N GLU A 4 -19.77 2.79 9.35
CA GLU A 4 -19.27 3.92 10.12
C GLU A 4 -17.75 3.84 10.26
N GLY A 5 -17.05 4.96 10.03
CA GLY A 5 -15.59 5.02 10.06
C GLY A 5 -14.87 4.55 8.80
N ILE A 6 -15.58 4.17 7.73
CA ILE A 6 -14.98 3.83 6.43
C ILE A 6 -15.24 4.95 5.42
N GLU A 7 -14.17 5.60 4.98
CA GLU A 7 -14.20 6.54 3.86
C GLU A 7 -13.86 5.82 2.55
N THR A 8 -14.76 5.90 1.57
CA THR A 8 -14.54 5.39 0.20
C THR A 8 -14.31 6.54 -0.75
N ARG A 9 -13.27 6.46 -1.57
CA ARG A 9 -12.95 7.46 -2.60
C ARG A 9 -12.84 6.81 -3.96
N VAL A 10 -13.34 7.51 -4.98
CA VAL A 10 -13.14 7.16 -6.38
C VAL A 10 -12.05 8.07 -6.94
N VAL A 11 -11.09 7.48 -7.65
CA VAL A 11 -9.94 8.18 -8.19
C VAL A 11 -9.99 8.11 -9.71
N THR A 12 -9.71 9.24 -10.36
CA THR A 12 -9.42 9.28 -11.79
C THR A 12 -7.92 9.07 -11.98
N GLY A 13 -7.52 7.87 -12.41
CA GLY A 13 -6.12 7.50 -12.61
C GLY A 13 -5.77 6.17 -11.96
N ASP A 14 -4.48 5.99 -11.67
CA ASP A 14 -3.95 4.80 -11.00
C ASP A 14 -4.32 4.80 -9.51
N ALA A 15 -4.99 3.73 -9.08
CA ALA A 15 -5.45 3.59 -7.70
C ALA A 15 -4.30 3.29 -6.74
N ASP A 16 -3.27 2.56 -7.18
CA ASP A 16 -2.16 2.12 -6.34
C ASP A 16 -1.29 3.31 -5.93
N ILE A 17 -1.01 4.20 -6.88
CA ILE A 17 -0.32 5.47 -6.61
C ILE A 17 -1.11 6.32 -5.62
N TYR A 18 -2.44 6.41 -5.79
CA TYR A 18 -3.28 7.20 -4.89
C TYR A 18 -3.29 6.62 -3.47
N ILE A 19 -3.45 5.30 -3.34
CA ILE A 19 -3.45 4.61 -2.04
C ILE A 19 -2.14 4.86 -1.30
N VAL A 20 -1.00 4.71 -1.97
CA VAL A 20 0.32 4.95 -1.35
C VAL A 20 0.47 6.40 -0.93
N ARG A 21 0.17 7.36 -1.82
CA ARG A 21 0.27 8.79 -1.50
C ARG A 21 -0.64 9.19 -0.34
N PHE A 22 -1.87 8.70 -0.33
CA PHE A 22 -2.82 8.98 0.74
C PHE A 22 -2.35 8.39 2.07
N GLY A 23 -1.80 7.17 2.08
CA GLY A 23 -1.21 6.58 3.27
C GLY A 23 -0.03 7.40 3.81
N LEU A 24 0.85 7.88 2.93
CA LEU A 24 1.96 8.77 3.28
C LEU A 24 1.49 10.10 3.87
N GLU A 25 0.46 10.71 3.29
CA GLU A 25 -0.14 11.94 3.81
C GLU A 25 -0.73 11.72 5.20
N LYS A 26 -1.43 10.60 5.43
CA LYS A 26 -1.99 10.26 6.74
C LYS A 26 -0.90 10.01 7.79
N ALA A 27 0.26 9.49 7.39
CA ALA A 27 1.38 9.26 8.31
C ALA A 27 1.96 10.55 8.90
N ILE A 28 1.63 11.73 8.35
CA ILE A 28 2.01 13.03 8.93
C ILE A 28 1.23 13.29 10.24
N SER A 29 -0.03 12.88 10.30
CA SER A 29 -0.94 13.15 11.43
C SER A 29 -1.26 11.93 12.29
N HIS A 30 -0.93 10.72 11.81
CA HIS A 30 -1.21 9.46 12.48
C HIS A 30 0.10 8.74 12.79
N PRO A 31 0.32 8.29 14.04
CA PRO A 31 1.59 7.70 14.46
C PRO A 31 1.86 6.35 13.78
N ILE A 32 0.80 5.65 13.35
CA ILE A 32 0.87 4.35 12.66
C ILE A 32 -0.15 4.37 11.53
N VAL A 33 0.29 3.99 10.33
CA VAL A 33 -0.58 3.80 9.16
C VAL A 33 -0.35 2.42 8.57
N ALA A 34 -1.43 1.69 8.30
CA ALA A 34 -1.39 0.42 7.60
C ALA A 34 -2.05 0.56 6.22
N ILE A 35 -1.30 0.26 5.17
CA ILE A 35 -1.79 0.17 3.79
C ILE A 35 -2.09 -1.29 3.50
N THR A 36 -3.33 -1.58 3.12
CA THR A 36 -3.78 -2.96 2.88
C THR A 36 -3.93 -3.21 1.38
N GLY A 37 -3.33 -4.29 0.89
CA GLY A 37 -3.43 -4.67 -0.52
C GLY A 37 -2.79 -6.03 -0.79
N GLN A 38 -3.06 -6.60 -1.97
CA GLN A 38 -2.41 -7.84 -2.41
C GLN A 38 -1.44 -7.63 -3.57
N ASP A 39 -1.52 -6.46 -4.21
CA ASP A 39 -0.75 -6.12 -5.39
C ASP A 39 0.70 -5.84 -5.02
N VAL A 40 1.62 -6.44 -5.78
CA VAL A 40 3.06 -6.27 -5.57
C VAL A 40 3.47 -4.82 -5.82
N ASP A 41 2.79 -4.17 -6.75
CA ASP A 41 2.99 -2.79 -7.17
C ASP A 41 2.82 -1.83 -5.98
N LEU A 42 1.86 -2.10 -5.08
CA LEU A 42 1.68 -1.32 -3.85
C LEU A 42 2.91 -1.40 -2.93
N VAL A 43 3.50 -2.58 -2.77
CA VAL A 43 4.70 -2.77 -1.92
C VAL A 43 5.91 -2.08 -2.54
N VAL A 44 6.08 -2.22 -3.84
CA VAL A 44 7.16 -1.61 -4.61
C VAL A 44 7.06 -0.08 -4.56
N LEU A 45 5.87 0.49 -4.81
CA LEU A 45 5.59 1.92 -4.68
C LEU A 45 5.81 2.42 -3.25
N LEU A 46 5.42 1.64 -2.25
CA LEU A 46 5.58 2.02 -0.85
C LEU A 46 7.06 2.05 -0.43
N ILE A 47 7.86 1.06 -0.84
CA ILE A 47 9.32 1.03 -0.61
C ILE A 47 10.00 2.22 -1.30
N ALA A 48 9.52 2.60 -2.47
CA ALA A 48 10.06 3.70 -3.26
C ALA A 48 9.77 5.09 -2.68
N LEU A 49 8.54 5.30 -2.19
CA LEU A 49 8.03 6.62 -1.83
C LEU A 49 8.04 6.89 -0.32
N ALA A 50 8.09 5.85 0.52
CA ALA A 50 8.06 6.04 1.96
C ALA A 50 9.39 6.60 2.49
N PRO A 51 9.35 7.54 3.44
CA PRO A 51 10.53 7.94 4.20
C PRO A 51 11.13 6.76 4.98
N SER A 52 12.47 6.71 5.06
CA SER A 52 13.22 5.61 5.70
C SER A 52 12.90 5.35 7.18
N GLU A 53 12.36 6.34 7.87
CA GLU A 53 12.00 6.29 9.29
C GLU A 53 10.48 6.38 9.52
N SER A 54 9.68 6.05 8.49
CA SER A 54 8.22 6.08 8.59
C SER A 54 7.65 4.86 9.32
N ASN A 55 6.67 5.08 10.20
CA ASN A 55 5.90 4.04 10.89
C ASN A 55 4.73 3.55 10.03
N ILE A 56 5.04 3.18 8.80
CA ILE A 56 4.06 2.70 7.83
C ILE A 56 4.24 1.20 7.65
N TYR A 57 3.12 0.50 7.53
CA TYR A 57 3.06 -0.95 7.41
C TYR A 57 2.27 -1.33 6.16
N PHE A 58 2.73 -2.37 5.48
CA PHE A 58 1.96 -3.04 4.44
C PHE A 58 1.28 -4.28 5.03
N MET A 59 -0.04 -4.35 4.92
CA MET A 59 -0.82 -5.52 5.30
C MET A 59 -1.31 -6.25 4.06
N ASN A 60 -0.79 -7.45 3.83
CA ASN A 60 -1.38 -8.38 2.89
C ASN A 60 -2.49 -9.13 3.61
N PRO A 61 -3.78 -8.97 3.25
CA PRO A 61 -4.89 -9.62 3.94
C PRO A 61 -4.92 -11.15 3.74
N GLY A 62 -4.04 -11.72 2.91
CA GLY A 62 -4.01 -13.14 2.60
C GLY A 62 -5.13 -13.56 1.64
N LYS A 63 -4.99 -14.74 1.03
CA LYS A 63 -6.03 -15.35 0.18
C LYS A 63 -6.48 -16.67 0.81
N ARG A 64 -7.80 -16.85 0.99
CA ARG A 64 -8.42 -18.09 1.48
C ARG A 64 -7.87 -18.50 2.86
N LYS A 65 -7.11 -19.60 2.93
CA LYS A 65 -6.52 -20.18 4.15
C LYS A 65 -5.15 -19.59 4.50
N VAL A 66 -4.64 -18.65 3.70
CA VAL A 66 -3.38 -17.95 4.00
C VAL A 66 -3.67 -16.81 4.95
N GLU A 67 -3.01 -16.80 6.09
CA GLU A 67 -3.13 -15.74 7.10
C GLU A 67 -2.67 -14.38 6.56
N ALA A 68 -3.24 -13.32 7.14
CA ALA A 68 -2.80 -11.97 6.84
C ALA A 68 -1.36 -11.77 7.32
N LYS A 69 -0.54 -11.11 6.50
CA LYS A 69 0.85 -10.80 6.81
C LYS A 69 1.04 -9.30 6.88
N LEU A 70 1.79 -8.86 7.88
CA LEU A 70 2.08 -7.45 8.11
C LEU A 70 3.59 -7.21 8.02
N PHE A 71 3.98 -6.24 7.20
CA PHE A 71 5.38 -5.92 6.92
C PHE A 71 5.63 -4.45 7.25
N SER A 72 6.69 -4.17 8.00
CA SER A 72 7.14 -2.80 8.23
C SER A 72 7.86 -2.28 6.98
N THR A 73 7.43 -1.12 6.47
CA THR A 73 8.09 -0.51 5.30
C THR A 73 9.55 -0.20 5.59
N ARG A 74 9.86 0.31 6.79
CA ARG A 74 11.24 0.54 7.26
C ARG A 74 12.08 -0.74 7.23
N LYS A 75 11.52 -1.87 7.65
CA LYS A 75 12.22 -3.17 7.61
C LYS A 75 12.45 -3.62 6.17
N LEU A 76 11.42 -3.51 5.32
CA LEU A 76 11.52 -3.84 3.90
C LEU A 76 12.60 -3.01 3.21
N GLN A 77 12.66 -1.70 3.44
CA GLN A 77 13.69 -0.81 2.88
C GLN A 77 15.12 -1.15 3.35
N LYS A 78 15.27 -1.68 4.57
CA LYS A 78 16.58 -2.12 5.08
C LYS A 78 17.03 -3.46 4.51
N GLU A 79 16.11 -4.42 4.38
CA GLU A 79 16.41 -5.74 3.80
C GLU A 79 16.60 -5.67 2.28
N LEU A 80 15.87 -4.78 1.63
CA LEU A 80 15.96 -4.52 0.21
C LEU A 80 16.97 -3.39 0.00
N SER A 81 18.24 -3.77 -0.04
CA SER A 81 19.41 -2.88 -0.12
C SER A 81 19.37 -1.85 -1.27
N PHE A 82 18.46 -1.99 -2.23
CA PHE A 82 18.26 -1.03 -3.32
C PHE A 82 16.79 -0.92 -3.74
N PRO A 83 16.01 -0.03 -3.09
CA PRO A 83 14.64 0.32 -3.51
C PRO A 83 14.54 0.67 -5.00
N GLN A 84 15.55 1.38 -5.49
CA GLN A 84 15.67 1.84 -6.87
C GLN A 84 15.87 0.67 -7.86
N THR A 85 16.63 -0.36 -7.48
CA THR A 85 16.84 -1.55 -8.33
C THR A 85 15.59 -2.41 -8.42
N ILE A 86 14.76 -2.44 -7.37
CA ILE A 86 13.50 -3.20 -7.38
C ILE A 86 12.46 -2.52 -8.27
N LEU A 87 12.35 -1.19 -8.18
CA LEU A 87 11.52 -0.40 -9.11
C LEU A 87 11.97 -0.60 -10.55
N LEU A 88 13.30 -0.58 -10.77
CA LEU A 88 13.88 -0.77 -12.09
C LEU A 88 13.58 -2.17 -12.63
N LEU A 89 13.77 -3.21 -11.80
CA LEU A 89 13.43 -4.60 -12.16
C LEU A 89 11.94 -4.78 -12.41
N HIS A 90 11.06 -4.15 -11.63
CA HIS A 90 9.61 -4.17 -11.88
C HIS A 90 9.28 -3.52 -13.23
N ALA A 91 9.77 -2.30 -13.46
CA ALA A 91 9.57 -1.57 -14.71
C ALA A 91 10.09 -2.36 -15.94
N PHE A 92 11.19 -3.09 -15.80
CA PHE A 92 11.73 -3.97 -16.85
C PHE A 92 11.02 -5.33 -16.97
N SER A 93 10.48 -5.87 -15.88
CA SER A 93 9.86 -7.22 -15.86
C SER A 93 8.38 -7.23 -16.19
N GLY A 94 7.68 -6.11 -16.09
CA GLY A 94 6.27 -6.06 -16.45
C GLY A 94 5.59 -4.78 -16.04
N CYS A 95 5.80 -3.72 -16.81
CA CYS A 95 4.77 -2.71 -16.95
C CYS A 95 3.57 -3.39 -17.64
N ASP A 96 2.41 -3.45 -16.97
CA ASP A 96 1.14 -3.86 -17.56
C ASP A 96 0.74 -2.86 -18.66
N LEU A 97 1.33 -3.01 -19.85
CA LEU A 97 0.86 -2.39 -21.09
C LEU A 97 -0.33 -3.19 -21.64
N THR A 98 -1.39 -3.35 -20.85
CA THR A 98 -2.70 -3.68 -21.40
C THR A 98 -3.73 -2.74 -20.80
N GLY A 99 -4.17 -1.80 -21.63
CA GLY A 99 -5.20 -0.84 -21.27
C GLY A 99 -6.53 -1.56 -21.03
N GLU A 100 -6.85 -1.85 -19.78
CA GLU A 100 -8.22 -2.04 -19.36
C GLU A 100 -8.44 -1.31 -18.04
N LYS A 101 -9.21 -0.22 -18.13
CA LYS A 101 -9.70 0.53 -16.97
C LYS A 101 -10.55 -0.40 -16.11
N LYS A 102 -9.96 -1.04 -15.10
CA LYS A 102 -10.73 -1.66 -14.04
C LYS A 102 -11.06 -0.60 -13.01
N GLN A 103 -12.36 -0.29 -12.93
CA GLN A 103 -12.93 0.49 -11.85
C GLN A 103 -12.81 -0.32 -10.56
N SER A 104 -11.67 -0.21 -9.88
CA SER A 104 -11.42 -0.90 -8.62
C SER A 104 -12.09 -0.11 -7.50
N THR A 105 -13.13 -0.72 -6.90
CA THR A 105 -13.77 -0.20 -5.69
C THR A 105 -12.80 -0.38 -4.53
N VAL A 106 -12.20 0.71 -4.05
CA VAL A 106 -11.31 0.69 -2.88
C VAL A 106 -12.15 0.56 -1.62
N VAL A 107 -12.22 -0.65 -1.06
CA VAL A 107 -12.69 -0.87 0.31
C VAL A 107 -11.53 -0.54 1.24
N THR A 108 -11.42 0.72 1.63
CA THR A 108 -10.51 1.13 2.71
C THR A 108 -11.03 0.54 4.02
N ARG A 109 -10.57 -0.65 4.42
CA ARG A 109 -10.67 -1.02 5.84
C ARG A 109 -9.66 -0.18 6.60
N LEU A 110 -10.09 1.02 7.00
CA LEU A 110 -9.49 1.73 8.11
C LEU A 110 -9.84 0.91 9.37
N ALA A 111 -9.08 -0.16 9.63
CA ALA A 111 -9.22 -0.91 10.86
C ALA A 111 -8.66 -0.03 11.99
N MET A 112 -9.59 0.66 12.65
CA MET A 112 -9.63 1.02 14.08
C MET A 112 -8.33 0.88 14.85
N CYS A 113 -7.96 1.99 15.52
CA CYS A 113 -7.26 2.04 16.80
C CYS A 113 -6.88 0.68 17.40
N PHE A 114 -5.62 0.27 17.22
CA PHE A 114 -4.94 -0.45 18.30
C PHE A 114 -4.56 0.61 19.35
N ARG A 115 -5.42 0.76 20.37
CA ARG A 115 -4.94 1.19 21.69
C ARG A 115 -3.99 0.09 22.18
N LEU A 116 -2.74 0.44 22.43
CA LEU A 116 -1.90 -0.29 23.39
C LEU A 116 -2.51 -0.13 24.79
#